data_AF-A0A0A9D6X0-F1
#
_entry.id   AF-A0A0A9D6X0-F1
#
_cell.length_a   1.000
_cell.length_b   1.000
_cell.length_c   1.000
_cell.angle_alpha   90.00
_cell.angle_beta   90.00
_cell.angle_gamma   90.00
#
_symmetry.space_group_name_H-M   'P 1'
#
loop_
_entity.id
_entity.type
_entity.pdbx_description
1 polymer ?
#
loop_
_entity_poly.entity_id
_entity_poly.type
_entity_poly.pdbx_seq_one_letter_code
_entity_poly.pdbx_strand_id
1 'polypeptide(L)'
;MKYRRMGIIGALRIVSTIADVNAAVNCSSSQQPNCEEALELLKMAVNSCKFIMLPLLLLYDELAVLLETKVLHSAILEWVGDHVAEFDAHFLADLEDGQLSEKYLCDGIADLNPVCRFFPLSFYF
;
A
#
# COMPACT_ATOMS: atom_id res chain seq x y z
N MET A 1 -11.89 16.19 3.85
CA MET A 1 -11.61 14.75 3.61
C MET A 1 -12.71 13.98 2.86
N LYS A 2 -14.00 14.34 2.97
CA LYS A 2 -15.11 13.59 2.33
C LYS A 2 -14.90 13.25 0.84
N TYR A 3 -14.60 14.26 0.01
CA TYR A 3 -14.41 14.06 -1.44
C TYR A 3 -13.17 13.22 -1.77
N ARG A 4 -12.09 13.39 -1.01
CA ARG A 4 -10.84 12.66 -1.22
C ARG A 4 -10.97 11.19 -0.88
N ARG A 5 -11.65 10.85 0.22
CA ARG A 5 -12.01 9.47 0.56
C ARG A 5 -12.81 8.82 -0.58
N MET A 6 -13.80 9.53 -1.09
CA MET A 6 -14.62 9.04 -2.20
C MET A 6 -13.79 8.83 -3.48
N GLY A 7 -12.84 9.72 -3.76
CA GLY A 7 -11.90 9.58 -4.88
C GLY A 7 -10.96 8.37 -4.75
N ILE A 8 -10.38 8.15 -3.56
CA ILE A 8 -9.48 7.00 -3.30
C ILE A 8 -10.24 5.69 -3.46
N ILE A 9 -11.39 5.56 -2.80
CA ILE A 9 -12.23 4.35 -2.90
C ILE A 9 -12.66 4.14 -4.36
N GLY A 10 -13.10 5.20 -5.05
CA GLY A 10 -13.51 5.11 -6.45
C GLY A 10 -12.38 4.63 -7.36
N ALA A 11 -11.18 5.19 -7.22
CA ALA A 11 -10.01 4.78 -7.98
C ALA A 11 -9.66 3.31 -7.75
N LEU A 12 -9.60 2.87 -6.50
CA LEU A 12 -9.31 1.47 -6.17
C LEU A 12 -10.38 0.50 -6.65
N ARG A 13 -11.66 0.90 -6.69
CA ARG A 13 -12.74 0.08 -7.27
C ARG A 13 -12.58 -0.07 -8.78
N ILE A 14 -12.17 0.98 -9.48
CA ILE A 14 -11.88 0.91 -10.92
C ILE A 14 -10.70 -0.05 -11.16
N VAL A 15 -9.61 0.12 -10.42
CA VAL A 15 -8.43 -0.79 -10.47
C VAL A 15 -8.87 -2.23 -10.21
N SER A 16 -9.67 -2.46 -9.18
CA SER A 16 -10.24 -3.77 -8.85
C SER A 16 -10.99 -4.40 -10.03
N THR A 17 -11.82 -3.63 -10.73
CA THR A 17 -12.60 -4.16 -11.85
C THR A 17 -11.78 -4.47 -13.10
N ILE A 18 -10.75 -3.67 -13.37
CA ILE A 18 -9.92 -3.83 -14.58
C ILE A 18 -8.86 -4.91 -14.36
N ALA A 19 -8.24 -4.95 -13.18
CA ALA A 19 -7.11 -5.82 -12.91
C ALA A 19 -7.49 -7.22 -12.41
N ASP A 20 -8.78 -7.49 -12.17
CA ASP A 20 -9.26 -8.81 -11.72
C ASP A 20 -9.13 -9.84 -12.85
N VAL A 21 -8.19 -10.77 -12.67
CA VAL A 21 -7.90 -11.83 -13.64
C VAL A 21 -9.12 -12.76 -13.82
N ASN A 22 -9.97 -12.88 -12.80
CA ASN A 22 -11.18 -13.70 -12.87
C ASN A 22 -12.30 -13.02 -13.67
N ALA A 23 -12.31 -11.70 -13.75
CA ALA A 23 -13.31 -10.96 -14.52
C ALA A 23 -13.10 -11.14 -16.04
N ALA A 24 -11.84 -11.27 -16.47
CA ALA A 24 -11.49 -11.48 -17.88
C ALA A 24 -12.07 -12.77 -18.49
N VAL A 25 -12.35 -13.80 -17.66
CA VAL A 25 -12.94 -15.07 -18.10
C VAL A 25 -14.39 -14.92 -18.59
N ASN A 26 -15.07 -13.84 -18.17
CA ASN A 26 -16.49 -13.60 -18.45
C ASN A 26 -16.74 -12.45 -19.45
N CYS A 27 -15.69 -11.82 -19.97
CA CYS A 27 -15.82 -10.66 -20.86
C CYS A 27 -15.78 -11.07 -22.34
N SER A 28 -16.70 -10.51 -23.13
CA SER A 28 -16.67 -10.61 -24.59
C SER A 28 -15.41 -9.94 -25.14
N SER A 29 -14.85 -10.48 -26.24
CA SER A 29 -13.55 -10.13 -26.85
C SER A 29 -13.30 -8.65 -27.19
N SER A 30 -14.24 -7.73 -26.95
CA SER A 30 -14.12 -6.30 -27.31
C SER A 30 -13.68 -5.38 -26.17
N GLN A 31 -13.56 -5.86 -24.93
CA GLN A 31 -13.09 -5.08 -23.79
C GLN A 31 -11.96 -5.83 -23.09
N GLN A 32 -10.79 -5.83 -23.71
CA GLN A 32 -9.60 -6.38 -23.05
C GLN A 32 -9.21 -5.41 -21.93
N PRO A 33 -9.18 -5.86 -20.66
CA PRO A 33 -8.83 -4.99 -19.55
C PRO A 33 -7.42 -4.43 -19.76
N ASN A 34 -7.30 -3.10 -19.85
CA ASN A 34 -6.02 -2.44 -19.98
C ASN A 34 -5.35 -2.34 -18.60
N CYS A 35 -4.58 -3.37 -18.25
CA CYS A 35 -3.83 -3.41 -17.00
C CYS A 35 -2.91 -2.19 -16.84
N GLU A 36 -2.40 -1.61 -17.93
CA GLU A 36 -1.54 -0.43 -17.90
C GLU A 36 -2.30 0.79 -17.36
N GLU A 37 -3.53 1.02 -17.82
CA GLU A 37 -4.37 2.13 -17.33
C GLU A 37 -4.73 1.95 -15.86
N ALA A 38 -5.01 0.72 -15.42
CA ALA A 38 -5.27 0.42 -14.02
C ALA A 38 -4.03 0.71 -13.15
N LEU A 39 -2.85 0.34 -13.63
CA LEU A 39 -1.58 0.60 -12.94
C LEU A 39 -1.29 2.10 -12.84
N GLU A 40 -1.48 2.86 -13.92
CA GLU A 40 -1.29 4.31 -13.91
C GLU A 40 -2.30 5.03 -12.99
N LEU A 41 -3.55 4.57 -12.95
CA LEU A 41 -4.55 5.08 -12.00
C LEU A 41 -4.15 4.81 -10.54
N LEU A 42 -3.61 3.62 -10.24
CA LEU A 42 -3.13 3.26 -8.92
C LEU A 42 -1.94 4.14 -8.49
N LYS A 43 -0.93 4.28 -9.36
CA LYS A 43 0.23 5.17 -9.15
C LYS A 43 -0.22 6.61 -8.90
N MET A 44 -1.19 7.11 -9.66
CA MET A 44 -1.74 8.45 -9.47
C MET A 44 -2.45 8.59 -8.12
N ALA A 45 -3.25 7.60 -7.71
CA ALA A 45 -3.94 7.60 -6.42
C ALA A 45 -2.93 7.64 -5.24
N VAL A 46 -1.88 6.82 -5.29
CA VAL A 46 -0.80 6.80 -4.30
C VAL A 46 -0.04 8.13 -4.27
N ASN A 47 0.39 8.63 -5.43
CA ASN A 47 1.08 9.91 -5.54
C ASN A 47 0.25 11.09 -5.02
N SER A 48 -1.08 11.03 -5.21
CA SER A 48 -1.98 12.05 -4.68
C SER A 48 -2.04 12.05 -3.15
N CYS A 49 -1.67 10.95 -2.48
CA CYS A 49 -1.77 10.76 -1.02
C CYS A 49 -0.44 10.87 -0.29
N LYS A 50 0.71 10.69 -0.96
CA LYS A 50 2.03 10.50 -0.33
C LYS A 50 2.47 11.54 0.70
N PHE A 51 2.00 12.79 0.60
CA PHE A 51 2.38 13.87 1.52
C PHE A 51 1.37 14.13 2.65
N ILE A 52 0.26 13.38 2.71
CA ILE A 52 -0.79 13.62 3.70
C ILE A 52 -1.18 12.29 4.34
N MET A 53 -0.92 12.17 5.65
CA MET A 53 -1.00 10.91 6.41
C MET A 53 -2.39 10.26 6.38
N LEU A 54 -3.45 10.99 6.72
CA LEU A 54 -4.80 10.40 6.79
C LEU A 54 -5.31 9.79 5.46
N PRO A 55 -5.20 10.48 4.30
CA PRO A 55 -5.49 9.87 3.00
C PRO A 55 -4.58 8.70 2.63
N LEU A 56 -3.29 8.76 2.99
CA LEU A 56 -2.35 7.67 2.72
C LEU A 56 -2.70 6.41 3.51
N LEU A 57 -3.01 6.55 4.80
CA LEU A 57 -3.49 5.47 5.66
C LEU A 57 -4.77 4.83 5.09
N LEU A 58 -5.77 5.67 4.77
CA LEU A 58 -7.01 5.21 4.16
C LEU A 58 -6.78 4.46 2.83
N LEU A 59 -5.83 4.95 2.02
CA LEU A 59 -5.48 4.29 0.77
C LEU A 59 -4.88 2.90 1.02
N TYR A 60 -3.99 2.77 2.01
CA TYR A 60 -3.41 1.48 2.37
C TYR A 60 -4.44 0.51 2.95
N ASP A 61 -5.37 0.97 3.80
CA ASP A 61 -6.47 0.14 4.31
C ASP A 61 -7.32 -0.43 3.16
N GLU A 62 -7.72 0.41 2.21
CA GLU A 62 -8.53 -0.02 1.06
C GLU A 62 -7.73 -0.88 0.07
N LEU A 63 -6.42 -0.62 -0.10
CA LEU A 63 -5.54 -1.44 -0.93
C LEU A 63 -5.33 -2.84 -0.32
N ALA A 64 -5.19 -2.95 1.00
CA ALA A 64 -5.11 -4.23 1.69
C ALA A 64 -6.38 -5.06 1.47
N VAL A 65 -7.56 -4.44 1.62
CA VAL A 65 -8.85 -5.09 1.34
C VAL A 65 -8.94 -5.55 -0.12
N LEU A 66 -8.41 -4.76 -1.07
CA LEU A 66 -8.37 -5.15 -2.48
C LEU A 66 -7.49 -6.40 -2.69
N LEU A 67 -6.29 -6.44 -2.12
CA LEU A 67 -5.35 -7.55 -2.24
C LEU A 67 -5.88 -8.84 -1.58
N GLU A 68 -6.61 -8.72 -0.47
CA GLU A 68 -7.24 -9.88 0.20
C GLU A 68 -8.41 -10.45 -0.60
N THR A 69 -9.15 -9.61 -1.31
CA THR A 69 -10.44 -10.00 -1.93
C THR A 69 -10.33 -10.37 -3.41
N LYS A 70 -9.24 -10.03 -4.09
CA LYS A 70 -9.11 -10.17 -5.55
C LYS A 70 -7.78 -10.76 -5.97
N VAL A 71 -7.82 -11.55 -7.05
CA VAL A 71 -6.64 -12.00 -7.77
C VAL A 71 -6.31 -10.96 -8.83
N LEU A 72 -5.38 -10.06 -8.50
CA LEU A 72 -4.95 -8.99 -9.40
C LEU A 72 -3.90 -9.48 -10.40
N HIS A 73 -3.82 -8.78 -11.53
CA HIS A 73 -2.78 -8.98 -12.52
C HIS A 73 -1.38 -8.78 -11.91
N SER A 74 -0.40 -9.62 -12.33
CA SER A 74 0.95 -9.66 -11.74
C SER A 74 1.68 -8.33 -11.77
N ALA A 75 1.53 -7.54 -12.84
CA ALA A 75 2.14 -6.21 -12.96
C ALA A 75 1.71 -5.24 -11.83
N ILE A 76 0.47 -5.36 -11.34
CA ILE A 76 0.01 -4.56 -10.20
C ILE A 76 0.60 -5.09 -8.90
N LEU A 77 0.64 -6.41 -8.72
CA LEU A 77 1.22 -7.02 -7.52
C LEU A 77 2.72 -6.72 -7.39
N GLU A 78 3.46 -6.79 -8.48
CA GLU A 78 4.88 -6.44 -8.55
C GLU A 78 5.09 -4.98 -8.16
N TRP A 79 4.36 -4.06 -8.78
CA TRP A 79 4.46 -2.65 -8.44
C TRP A 79 4.08 -2.34 -6.98
N VAL A 80 3.03 -2.99 -6.46
CA VAL A 80 2.66 -2.84 -5.04
C VAL A 80 3.76 -3.38 -4.12
N GLY A 81 4.38 -4.51 -4.46
CA GLY A 81 5.50 -5.07 -3.72
C GLY A 81 6.68 -4.09 -3.64
N ASP A 82 7.06 -3.51 -4.78
CA ASP A 82 8.12 -2.51 -4.86
C ASP A 82 7.77 -1.24 -4.06
N HIS A 83 6.52 -0.77 -4.18
CA HIS A 83 6.04 0.40 -3.44
C HIS A 83 6.04 0.18 -1.92
N VAL A 84 5.68 -1.02 -1.46
CA VAL A 84 5.72 -1.37 -0.03
C VAL A 84 7.15 -1.55 0.45
N ALA A 85 8.11 -1.97 -0.39
CA ALA A 85 9.52 -2.03 0.01
C ALA A 85 10.09 -0.65 0.39
N GLU A 86 9.54 0.45 -0.13
CA GLU A 86 9.91 1.81 0.33
C GLU A 86 9.55 2.04 1.82
N PHE A 87 8.59 1.29 2.37
CA PHE A 87 8.22 1.35 3.78
C PHE A 87 9.40 1.01 4.69
N ASP A 88 10.22 0.02 4.33
CA ASP A 88 11.34 -0.41 5.16
C ASP A 88 12.29 0.75 5.45
N ALA A 89 12.61 1.55 4.43
CA ALA A 89 13.48 2.72 4.58
C ALA A 89 12.89 3.84 5.46
N HIS A 90 11.56 3.89 5.61
CA HIS A 90 10.86 4.95 6.34
C HIS A 90 10.50 4.56 7.77
N PHE A 91 10.36 3.25 8.05
CA PHE A 91 9.78 2.74 9.29
C PHE A 91 10.64 1.69 9.99
N LEU A 92 11.66 1.16 9.32
CA LEU A 92 12.66 0.30 9.92
C LEU A 92 13.97 1.09 10.01
N ALA A 93 14.71 0.90 11.09
CA ALA A 93 16.08 1.37 11.23
C ALA A 93 16.90 0.28 11.87
N ASP A 94 18.17 0.22 11.53
CA ASP A 94 19.09 -0.73 12.13
C ASP A 94 19.22 -0.52 13.64
N LEU A 95 19.53 -1.61 14.35
CA LEU A 95 19.92 -1.55 15.74
C LEU A 95 21.37 -1.00 15.82
N GLU A 96 21.59 0.03 16.62
CA GLU A 96 22.95 0.45 16.97
C GLU A 96 23.47 -0.48 18.06
N ASP A 97 24.51 -1.27 17.75
CA ASP A 97 25.10 -2.25 18.68
C ASP A 97 24.10 -3.26 19.28
N GLY A 98 23.05 -3.61 18.53
CA GLY A 98 22.00 -4.53 18.98
C GLY A 98 21.01 -3.92 19.98
N GLN A 99 21.05 -2.60 20.20
CA GLN A 99 20.13 -1.88 21.06
C GLN A 99 19.33 -0.82 20.28
N LEU A 100 18.04 -0.73 20.60
CA LEU A 100 17.21 0.40 20.19
C LEU A 100 17.51 1.58 21.11
N SER A 101 17.68 2.77 20.53
CA SER A 101 17.78 4.01 21.31
C SER A 101 16.56 4.12 22.26
N GLU A 102 16.79 4.47 23.53
CA GLU A 102 15.75 4.49 24.60
C GLU A 102 14.49 5.28 24.21
N LYS A 103 14.63 6.29 23.33
CA LYS A 103 13.52 7.08 22.77
C LYS A 103 12.51 6.30 21.92
N TYR A 104 12.84 5.07 21.50
CA TYR A 104 12.00 4.23 20.63
C TYR A 104 11.64 2.87 21.25
N LEU A 105 12.00 2.66 22.51
CA LEU A 105 11.74 1.40 23.20
C LEU A 105 10.30 1.38 23.76
N CYS A 106 9.37 0.78 23.01
CA CYS A 106 8.06 0.40 23.52
C CYS A 106 7.82 -1.10 23.29
N ASP A 107 7.41 -1.79 24.36
CA ASP A 107 6.75 -3.11 24.40
C ASP A 107 6.94 -4.01 23.17
N GLY A 108 8.10 -4.65 23.02
CA GLY A 108 8.15 -5.74 22.06
C GLY A 108 8.97 -6.92 22.53
N ILE A 109 8.75 -8.01 21.81
CA ILE A 109 9.13 -9.37 22.21
C ILE A 109 10.65 -9.49 22.21
N ALA A 110 11.24 -9.73 23.38
CA ALA A 110 12.68 -9.66 23.63
C ALA A 110 13.53 -10.69 22.86
N ASP A 111 12.91 -11.72 22.26
CA ASP A 111 13.59 -12.89 21.70
C ASP A 111 13.61 -12.99 20.16
N LEU A 112 13.28 -11.93 19.42
CA LEU A 112 13.38 -11.88 17.95
C LEU A 112 14.33 -10.77 17.50
N ASN A 113 15.36 -11.14 16.74
CA ASN A 113 16.39 -10.26 16.18
C ASN A 113 16.45 -10.46 14.65
N PRO A 114 16.65 -9.45 13.78
CA PRO A 114 16.34 -8.02 13.86
C PRO A 114 15.32 -7.65 12.76
N VAL A 115 14.02 -7.59 13.06
CA VAL A 115 13.10 -6.81 12.21
C VAL A 115 12.59 -5.71 13.09
N CYS A 116 13.19 -4.54 12.89
CA CYS A 116 13.05 -3.39 13.76
C CYS A 116 11.61 -2.88 13.80
N ARG A 117 11.27 -2.24 14.91
CA ARG A 117 9.91 -1.95 15.33
C ARG A 117 9.52 -0.54 14.88
N PHE A 118 8.22 -0.39 14.60
CA PHE A 118 7.55 0.85 14.18
C PHE A 118 8.07 2.09 14.90
N PHE A 119 8.62 3.06 14.15
CA PHE A 119 8.87 4.40 14.67
C PHE A 119 7.55 5.10 15.02
N PRO A 120 7.50 5.86 16.13
CA PRO A 120 6.41 6.79 16.34
C PRO A 120 6.53 7.91 15.30
N LEU A 121 5.67 7.86 14.28
CA LEU A 121 5.39 8.94 13.33
C LEU A 121 4.96 10.26 14.00
N SER A 122 4.82 10.28 15.33
CA SER A 122 4.46 11.44 16.14
C SER A 122 5.40 12.65 15.98
N PHE A 123 6.58 12.50 15.39
CA PHE A 123 7.55 13.58 15.18
C PHE A 123 7.48 14.28 13.81
N TYR A 124 6.57 13.88 12.93
CA TYR A 124 6.28 14.61 11.68
C TYR A 124 5.11 15.62 11.80
N PHE A 125 4.74 15.98 13.04
CA PHE A 125 3.71 16.97 13.37
C PHE A 125 4.29 18.24 13.98
#